data_AF-A0A4Y9Q591-F1
#
_entry.id   AF-A0A4Y9Q591-F1
#
_cell.length_a   1.000
_cell.length_b   1.000
_cell.length_c   1.000
_cell.angle_alpha   90.00
_cell.angle_beta   90.00
_cell.angle_gamma   90.00
#
_symmetry.space_group_name_H-M   'P 1'
#
loop_
_entity.id
_entity.type
_entity.pdbx_description
1 polymer ?
#
loop_
_entity_poly.entity_id
_entity_poly.type
_entity_poly.pdbx_seq_one_letter_code
_entity_poly.pdbx_strand_id
1 'polypeptide(L)'
;MSTPYSGATPAGAPQGYAEPTPQNYAADYSGTMGTPMTEEGRPDVEGTSVGALMGEVAKDLSTLMRQELELAKVEIKAEAVKAGTGAGLFGAAGFAGYMVLMFLSIALWWALSHLVGHSWSALIVAVLWGVIGFVAFTMGRKKFKEVNPKPERTVETLSQVPGALKPN
;
A
#
# COMPACT_ATOMS: atom_id res chain seq x y z
N MET A 1 -44.59 -13.08 -48.53
CA MET A 1 -43.83 -14.21 -47.99
C MET A 1 -42.89 -13.66 -46.94
N SER A 2 -43.08 -14.08 -45.71
CA SER A 2 -42.55 -13.49 -44.49
C SER A 2 -41.53 -14.42 -43.83
N THR A 3 -40.39 -13.84 -43.42
CA THR A 3 -39.39 -14.32 -42.42
C THR A 3 -38.53 -15.57 -42.80
N PRO A 4 -37.29 -15.73 -42.26
CA PRO A 4 -36.85 -15.24 -40.95
C PRO A 4 -35.54 -14.47 -40.83
N TYR A 5 -35.58 -13.62 -39.81
CA TYR A 5 -34.50 -12.94 -39.11
C TYR A 5 -33.55 -13.98 -38.49
N SER A 6 -32.26 -13.88 -38.82
CA SER A 6 -31.19 -14.72 -38.29
C SER A 6 -30.85 -14.29 -36.87
N GLY A 7 -30.93 -15.23 -35.93
CA GLY A 7 -30.62 -15.02 -34.52
C GLY A 7 -29.12 -14.84 -34.30
N ALA A 8 -28.73 -13.64 -33.91
CA ALA A 8 -27.52 -13.42 -33.14
C ALA A 8 -27.90 -13.44 -31.66
N THR A 9 -27.44 -14.48 -30.96
CA THR A 9 -27.55 -14.69 -29.53
C THR A 9 -26.85 -13.55 -28.78
N PRO A 10 -27.53 -12.83 -27.86
CA PRO A 10 -26.81 -12.07 -26.84
C PRO A 10 -26.22 -13.08 -25.85
N ALA A 11 -24.91 -13.30 -25.93
CA ALA A 11 -24.17 -13.94 -24.85
C ALA A 11 -24.19 -12.98 -23.64
N GLY A 12 -24.71 -13.46 -22.51
CA GLY A 12 -24.71 -12.72 -21.25
C GLY A 12 -26.12 -12.55 -20.70
N ALA A 13 -26.71 -13.64 -20.22
CA ALA A 13 -27.79 -13.54 -19.25
C ALA A 13 -27.31 -12.65 -18.09
N PRO A 14 -28.11 -11.72 -17.56
CA PRO A 14 -27.85 -11.22 -16.22
C PRO A 14 -27.90 -12.44 -15.32
N GLN A 15 -26.75 -12.84 -14.77
CA GLN A 15 -26.71 -13.84 -13.71
C GLN A 15 -27.70 -13.36 -12.66
N GLY A 16 -28.81 -14.10 -12.55
CA GLY A 16 -29.75 -13.90 -11.47
C GLY A 16 -28.94 -13.86 -10.21
N TYR A 17 -29.08 -12.78 -9.45
CA TYR A 17 -28.71 -12.79 -8.06
C TYR A 17 -29.45 -13.99 -7.46
N ALA A 18 -28.74 -15.10 -7.28
CA ALA A 18 -29.18 -16.11 -6.35
C ALA A 18 -29.28 -15.34 -5.03
N GLU A 19 -30.51 -15.11 -4.57
CA GLU A 19 -30.72 -14.65 -3.21
C GLU A 19 -29.82 -15.52 -2.34
N PRO A 20 -28.92 -14.92 -1.54
CA PRO A 20 -28.31 -15.68 -0.48
C PRO A 20 -29.49 -16.21 0.31
N THR A 21 -29.59 -17.54 0.43
CA THR A 21 -30.50 -18.14 1.38
C THR A 21 -30.40 -17.33 2.66
N PRO A 22 -31.52 -16.94 3.30
CA PRO A 22 -31.47 -16.37 4.64
C PRO A 22 -30.98 -17.49 5.56
N GLN A 23 -29.68 -17.75 5.52
CA GLN A 23 -28.98 -18.44 6.57
C GLN A 23 -29.32 -17.65 7.81
N ASN A 24 -29.98 -18.31 8.75
CA ASN A 24 -30.27 -17.79 10.06
C ASN A 24 -28.93 -17.35 10.68
N TYR A 25 -28.55 -16.10 10.45
CA TYR A 25 -27.39 -15.45 11.06
C TYR A 25 -27.57 -15.33 12.59
N ALA A 26 -28.72 -15.74 13.12
CA ALA A 26 -29.03 -15.82 14.53
C ALA A 26 -28.45 -17.05 15.26
N ALA A 27 -27.79 -17.99 14.57
CA ALA A 27 -27.51 -19.31 15.15
C ALA A 27 -26.05 -19.62 15.54
N ASP A 28 -25.06 -18.75 15.32
CA ASP A 28 -23.66 -19.18 15.56
C ASP A 28 -22.74 -18.15 16.25
N TYR A 29 -23.30 -17.39 17.19
CA TYR A 29 -22.51 -16.75 18.25
C TYR A 29 -22.69 -17.51 19.56
N SER A 30 -22.36 -18.80 19.55
CA SER A 30 -22.29 -19.65 20.75
C SER A 30 -20.99 -19.44 21.56
N GLY A 31 -20.49 -18.19 21.60
CA GLY A 31 -19.36 -17.78 22.44
C GLY A 31 -19.76 -17.22 23.80
N THR A 32 -21.06 -16.96 24.00
CA THR A 32 -21.59 -16.38 25.24
C THR A 32 -22.21 -17.52 26.05
N MET A 33 -21.57 -17.94 27.14
CA MET A 33 -22.38 -18.39 28.27
C MET A 33 -23.29 -17.20 28.56
N GLY A 34 -24.57 -17.33 28.17
CA GLY A 34 -25.57 -16.30 28.43
C GLY A 34 -25.46 -15.91 29.88
N THR A 35 -25.38 -14.62 30.16
CA THR A 35 -25.47 -14.09 31.52
C THR A 35 -26.63 -14.85 32.18
N PRO A 36 -26.41 -15.62 33.26
CA PRO A 36 -27.50 -16.36 33.88
C PRO A 36 -28.59 -15.33 34.16
N MET A 37 -29.80 -15.59 33.67
CA MET A 37 -30.92 -14.67 33.80
C MET A 37 -31.85 -15.29 34.84
N THR A 38 -32.27 -14.49 35.80
CA THR A 38 -33.30 -14.89 36.76
C THR A 38 -34.61 -15.17 36.00
N GLU A 39 -35.54 -15.86 36.66
CA GLU A 39 -36.87 -16.18 36.11
C GLU A 39 -37.65 -14.92 35.66
N GLU A 40 -37.27 -13.74 36.15
CA GLU A 40 -37.81 -12.43 35.78
C GLU A 40 -37.08 -11.74 34.61
N GLY A 41 -36.10 -12.40 33.98
CA GLY A 41 -35.32 -11.85 32.86
C GLY A 41 -34.28 -10.80 33.26
N ARG A 42 -33.81 -10.81 34.52
CA ARG A 42 -32.77 -9.90 35.02
C ARG A 42 -31.44 -10.68 35.13
N PRO A 43 -30.27 -10.08 34.87
CA PRO A 43 -29.00 -10.77 35.04
C PRO A 43 -28.82 -11.22 36.50
N ASP A 44 -28.72 -12.54 36.70
CA ASP A 44 -28.47 -13.23 37.97
C ASP A 44 -27.00 -13.06 38.35
N VAL A 45 -26.72 -11.99 39.08
CA VAL A 45 -25.39 -11.63 39.57
C VAL A 45 -25.12 -12.13 40.98
N GLU A 46 -26.04 -12.87 41.61
CA GLU A 46 -25.95 -13.27 43.03
C GLU A 46 -24.81 -14.26 43.33
N GLY A 47 -24.09 -14.77 42.32
CA GLY A 47 -22.89 -15.60 42.47
C GLY A 47 -21.68 -15.19 41.61
N THR A 48 -21.77 -14.11 40.83
CA THR A 48 -20.68 -13.72 39.93
C THR A 48 -19.64 -12.88 40.68
N SER A 49 -18.45 -13.46 40.90
CA SER A 49 -17.35 -12.73 41.54
C SER A 49 -16.89 -11.55 40.66
N VAL A 50 -16.44 -10.46 41.28
CA VAL A 50 -15.82 -9.30 40.60
C VAL A 50 -14.65 -9.73 39.70
N GLY A 51 -13.93 -10.79 40.09
CA GLY A 51 -12.86 -11.37 39.29
C GLY A 51 -13.33 -11.99 37.97
N ALA A 52 -14.54 -12.57 37.94
CA ALA A 52 -15.13 -13.10 36.72
C ALA A 52 -15.53 -11.99 35.74
N LEU A 53 -16.15 -10.91 36.25
CA LEU A 53 -16.51 -9.74 35.42
C LEU A 53 -15.26 -9.05 34.84
N MET A 54 -14.20 -8.91 35.64
CA MET A 54 -12.96 -8.29 35.16
C MET A 54 -12.23 -9.20 34.14
N GLY A 55 -12.36 -10.52 34.27
CA GLY A 55 -11.90 -11.49 33.28
C GLY A 55 -12.64 -11.38 31.94
N GLU A 56 -13.95 -11.17 31.97
CA GLU A 56 -14.77 -10.96 30.76
C GLU A 56 -14.36 -9.67 30.04
N VAL A 57 -14.22 -8.55 30.78
CA VAL A 57 -13.77 -7.26 30.21
C VAL A 57 -12.36 -7.37 29.61
N ALA A 58 -11.43 -8.04 30.29
CA ALA A 58 -10.09 -8.26 29.76
C ALA A 58 -10.10 -9.09 28.46
N LYS A 59 -11.00 -10.07 28.37
CA LYS A 59 -11.20 -10.91 27.18
C LYS A 59 -11.81 -10.11 26.03
N ASP A 60 -12.78 -9.23 26.30
CA ASP A 60 -13.39 -8.35 25.30
C ASP A 60 -12.38 -7.33 24.77
N LEU A 61 -11.60 -6.70 25.65
CA LEU A 61 -10.52 -5.79 25.25
C LEU A 61 -9.44 -6.50 24.43
N SER A 62 -9.06 -7.73 24.81
CA SER A 62 -8.14 -8.56 24.02
C SER A 62 -8.72 -8.87 22.64
N THR A 63 -10.03 -9.08 22.55
CA THR A 63 -10.71 -9.35 21.27
C THR A 63 -10.72 -8.12 20.38
N LEU A 64 -11.06 -6.95 20.91
CA LEU A 64 -10.99 -5.67 20.18
C LEU A 64 -9.58 -5.35 19.69
N MET A 65 -8.58 -5.51 20.56
CA MET A 65 -7.17 -5.29 20.18
C MET A 65 -6.72 -6.21 19.04
N ARG A 66 -7.13 -7.48 19.06
CA ARG A 66 -6.84 -8.40 17.95
C ARG A 66 -7.52 -7.98 16.66
N GLN A 67 -8.77 -7.53 16.73
CA GLN A 67 -9.52 -7.05 15.56
C GLN A 67 -8.89 -5.78 14.95
N GLU A 68 -8.51 -4.80 15.78
CA GLU A 68 -7.82 -3.58 15.34
C GLU A 68 -6.47 -3.91 14.69
N LEU A 69 -5.71 -4.86 15.26
CA LEU A 69 -4.47 -5.33 14.65
C LEU A 69 -4.69 -6.07 13.32
N GLU A 70 -5.73 -6.89 13.22
CA GLU A 70 -6.09 -7.58 11.98
C GLU A 70 -6.49 -6.58 10.89
N LEU A 71 -7.27 -5.55 11.25
CA LEU A 71 -7.66 -4.48 10.34
C LEU A 71 -6.44 -3.66 9.89
N ALA A 72 -5.60 -3.21 10.84
CA ALA A 72 -4.38 -2.48 10.55
C ALA A 72 -3.44 -3.29 9.65
N LYS A 73 -3.36 -4.61 9.87
CA LYS A 73 -2.57 -5.51 9.01
C LYS A 73 -3.11 -5.55 7.58
N VAL A 74 -4.43 -5.59 7.40
CA VAL A 74 -5.07 -5.55 6.08
C VAL A 74 -4.81 -4.21 5.39
N GLU A 75 -4.97 -3.10 6.10
CA GLU A 75 -4.75 -1.75 5.56
C GLU A 75 -3.28 -1.52 5.18
N ILE A 76 -2.35 -1.87 6.08
CA ILE A 76 -0.91 -1.79 5.80
C ILE A 76 -0.55 -2.66 4.59
N LYS A 77 -1.12 -3.86 4.46
CA LYS A 77 -0.87 -4.72 3.29
C LYS A 77 -1.39 -4.07 2.00
N ALA A 78 -2.59 -3.48 2.02
CA ALA A 78 -3.14 -2.80 0.86
C ALA A 78 -2.28 -1.60 0.44
N GLU A 79 -1.86 -0.77 1.40
CA GLU A 79 -0.96 0.36 1.16
C GLU A 79 0.42 -0.09 0.69
N ALA A 80 0.97 -1.16 1.26
CA ALA A 80 2.25 -1.73 0.83
C ALA A 80 2.20 -2.25 -0.62
N VAL A 81 1.10 -2.90 -1.02
CA VAL A 81 0.91 -3.32 -2.42
C VAL A 81 0.83 -2.11 -3.33
N LYS A 82 0.02 -1.10 -2.98
CA LYS A 82 -0.12 0.13 -3.78
C LYS A 82 1.22 0.86 -3.94
N ALA A 83 1.96 1.04 -2.84
CA ALA A 83 3.29 1.63 -2.85
C ALA A 83 4.27 0.77 -3.67
N GLY A 84 4.22 -0.55 -3.53
CA GLY A 84 5.05 -1.49 -4.28
C GLY A 84 4.78 -1.46 -5.78
N THR A 85 3.51 -1.44 -6.19
CA THR A 85 3.11 -1.29 -7.59
C THR A 85 3.55 0.07 -8.13
N GLY A 86 3.35 1.15 -7.38
CA GLY A 86 3.82 2.49 -7.77
C GLY A 86 5.33 2.52 -7.96
N ALA A 87 6.10 2.02 -7.00
CA ALA A 87 7.56 1.91 -7.09
C ALA A 87 8.00 1.04 -8.28
N GLY A 88 7.32 -0.09 -8.52
CA GLY A 88 7.57 -0.96 -9.66
C GLY A 88 7.33 -0.27 -11.00
N LEU A 89 6.23 0.47 -11.14
CA LEU A 89 5.92 1.26 -12.34
C LEU A 89 6.93 2.38 -12.57
N PHE A 90 7.34 3.11 -11.53
CA PHE A 90 8.39 4.12 -11.65
C PHE A 90 9.74 3.50 -12.02
N GLY A 91 10.07 2.32 -11.48
CA GLY A 91 11.26 1.57 -11.89
C GLY A 91 11.22 1.18 -13.36
N ALA A 92 10.10 0.64 -13.82
CA ALA A 92 9.90 0.28 -15.23
C ALA A 92 9.96 1.51 -16.15
N ALA A 93 9.33 2.63 -15.76
CA ALA A 93 9.38 3.88 -16.51
C ALA A 93 10.80 4.44 -16.58
N GLY A 94 11.56 4.38 -15.48
CA GLY A 94 12.97 4.78 -15.45
C GLY A 94 13.83 3.94 -16.39
N PHE A 95 13.65 2.62 -16.37
CA PHE A 95 14.36 1.70 -17.28
C PHE A 95 13.98 1.94 -18.75
N ALA A 96 12.69 2.08 -19.05
CA ALA A 96 12.22 2.37 -20.40
C ALA A 96 12.76 3.72 -20.90
N GLY A 97 12.75 4.76 -20.06
CA GLY A 97 13.34 6.06 -20.37
C GLY A 97 14.85 5.96 -20.65
N TYR A 98 15.58 5.18 -19.86
CA TYR A 98 17.00 4.90 -20.11
C TYR A 98 17.22 4.20 -21.46
N MET A 99 16.42 3.19 -21.81
CA MET A 99 16.49 2.52 -23.10
C MET A 99 16.22 3.47 -24.27
N VAL A 100 15.22 4.35 -24.15
CA VAL A 100 14.92 5.38 -25.17
C VAL A 100 16.13 6.29 -25.36
N LEU A 101 16.72 6.80 -24.28
CA LEU A 101 17.90 7.67 -24.34
C LEU A 101 19.12 6.96 -24.96
N MET A 102 19.32 5.68 -24.66
CA MET A 102 20.38 4.87 -25.26
C MET A 102 20.18 4.74 -26.79
N PHE A 103 18.97 4.38 -27.24
CA PHE A 103 18.70 4.26 -28.68
C PHE A 103 18.76 5.61 -29.40
N LEU A 104 18.27 6.69 -28.79
CA LEU A 104 18.43 8.05 -29.33
C LEU A 104 19.90 8.44 -29.46
N SER A 105 20.76 8.02 -28.54
CA SER A 105 22.20 8.31 -28.61
C SER A 105 22.85 7.57 -29.78
N ILE A 106 22.50 6.31 -30.00
CA ILE A 106 22.98 5.52 -31.14
C ILE A 106 22.47 6.12 -32.46
N ALA A 107 21.18 6.45 -32.51
CA ALA A 107 20.56 7.07 -33.69
C ALA A 107 21.21 8.43 -34.00
N LEU A 108 21.46 9.26 -33.00
CA LEU A 108 22.14 10.54 -33.15
C LEU A 108 23.57 10.37 -33.65
N TRP A 109 24.33 9.42 -33.09
CA TRP A 109 25.67 9.11 -33.57
C TRP A 109 25.62 8.72 -35.06
N TRP A 110 24.75 7.79 -35.41
CA TRP A 110 24.64 7.30 -36.79
C TRP A 110 24.16 8.39 -37.77
N ALA A 111 23.25 9.27 -37.34
CA ALA A 111 22.84 10.42 -38.11
C ALA A 111 24.01 11.39 -38.35
N LEU A 112 24.75 11.75 -37.29
CA LEU A 112 25.91 12.63 -37.38
C LEU A 112 27.05 12.03 -38.19
N SER A 113 27.21 10.70 -38.21
CA SER A 113 28.32 10.08 -38.92
C SER A 113 28.24 10.30 -40.43
N HIS A 114 27.05 10.53 -40.98
CA HIS A 114 26.86 10.89 -42.38
C HIS A 114 27.34 12.31 -42.71
N LEU A 115 27.46 13.20 -41.71
CA LEU A 115 27.86 14.60 -41.89
C LEU A 115 29.32 14.83 -41.53
N VAL A 116 29.80 14.26 -40.43
CA VAL A 116 31.14 14.56 -39.86
C VAL A 116 32.02 13.32 -39.65
N GLY A 117 31.53 12.13 -40.01
CA GLY A 117 32.24 10.86 -39.81
C GLY A 117 32.06 10.28 -38.41
N HIS A 118 32.32 8.97 -38.27
CA HIS A 118 32.04 8.22 -37.04
C HIS A 118 32.80 8.72 -35.81
N SER A 119 34.09 9.06 -35.95
CA SER A 119 34.93 9.48 -34.83
C SER A 119 34.50 10.81 -34.23
N TRP A 120 34.22 11.81 -35.06
CA TRP A 120 33.76 13.12 -34.60
C TRP A 120 32.34 13.08 -34.05
N SER A 121 31.48 12.23 -34.62
CA SER A 121 30.13 11.99 -34.08
C SER A 121 30.18 11.42 -32.66
N ALA A 122 31.08 10.46 -32.41
CA ALA A 122 31.32 9.90 -31.08
C ALA A 122 31.65 11.00 -30.06
N LEU A 123 32.58 11.89 -30.41
CA LEU A 123 33.01 12.98 -29.53
C LEU A 123 31.87 13.96 -29.25
N ILE A 124 31.06 14.31 -30.26
CA ILE A 124 29.92 15.21 -30.07
C ILE A 124 28.90 14.60 -29.11
N VAL A 125 28.54 13.34 -29.30
CA VAL A 125 27.59 12.63 -28.41
C VAL A 125 28.16 12.48 -27.00
N ALA A 126 29.45 12.20 -26.87
CA ALA A 126 30.13 12.13 -25.57
C ALA A 126 30.11 13.47 -24.83
N VAL A 127 30.41 14.58 -25.53
CA VAL A 127 30.36 15.93 -24.94
C VAL A 127 28.93 16.27 -24.53
N LEU A 128 27.93 15.96 -25.36
CA LEU A 128 26.52 16.16 -25.04
C LEU A 128 26.13 15.46 -23.73
N TRP A 129 26.48 14.18 -23.58
CA TRP A 129 26.22 13.44 -22.33
C TRP A 129 27.05 13.96 -21.16
N GLY A 130 28.28 14.41 -21.40
CA GLY A 130 29.12 15.07 -20.39
C GLY A 130 28.46 16.32 -19.82
N VAL A 131 27.88 17.16 -20.67
CA VAL A 131 27.13 18.37 -20.25
C VAL A 131 25.88 17.98 -19.46
N ILE A 132 25.08 17.04 -19.96
CA ILE A 132 23.88 16.55 -19.26
C ILE A 132 24.26 16.00 -17.86
N GLY A 133 25.29 15.16 -17.80
CA GLY A 133 25.80 14.58 -16.56
C GLY A 133 26.30 15.62 -15.57
N PHE A 134 27.03 16.63 -16.04
CA PHE A 134 27.49 17.73 -15.21
C PHE A 134 26.33 18.54 -14.61
N VAL A 135 25.32 18.86 -15.41
CA VAL A 135 24.11 19.56 -14.93
C VAL A 135 23.36 18.71 -13.92
N ALA A 136 23.10 17.44 -14.21
CA ALA A 136 22.42 16.52 -13.30
C ALA A 136 23.18 16.37 -11.98
N PHE A 137 24.51 16.20 -12.02
CA PHE A 137 25.36 16.11 -10.84
C PHE A 137 25.28 17.37 -9.98
N THR A 138 25.36 18.56 -10.60
CA THR A 138 25.31 19.82 -9.84
C THR A 138 23.94 20.07 -9.21
N MET A 139 22.84 19.74 -9.91
CA MET A 139 21.48 19.81 -9.37
C MET A 139 21.27 18.81 -8.24
N GLY A 140 21.66 17.55 -8.44
CA GLY A 140 21.57 16.50 -7.43
C GLY A 140 22.36 16.86 -6.18
N ARG A 141 23.59 17.37 -6.34
CA ARG A 141 24.42 17.82 -5.22
C ARG A 141 23.78 18.96 -4.44
N LYS A 142 23.10 19.91 -5.10
CA LYS A 142 22.37 20.99 -4.40
C LYS A 142 21.22 20.42 -3.57
N LYS A 143 20.42 19.54 -4.16
CA LYS A 143 19.29 18.90 -3.47
C LYS A 143 19.73 18.05 -2.28
N PHE A 144 20.80 17.28 -2.42
CA PHE A 144 21.36 16.53 -1.30
C PHE A 144 21.86 17.40 -0.14
N LYS A 145 22.41 18.59 -0.44
CA LYS A 145 22.84 19.54 0.60
C LYS A 145 21.67 20.18 1.35
N GLU A 146 20.49 20.24 0.74
CA GLU A 146 19.27 20.78 1.34
C GLU A 146 18.55 19.75 2.24
N VAL A 147 18.88 18.46 2.13
CA VAL A 147 18.29 17.43 2.98
C VAL A 147 18.92 17.50 4.37
N ASN A 148 18.16 17.96 5.36
CA ASN A 148 18.52 17.86 6.77
C ASN A 148 18.06 16.49 7.29
N PRO A 149 18.95 15.53 7.59
CA PRO A 149 18.57 14.19 8.02
C PRO A 149 18.08 14.15 9.48
N LYS A 150 18.19 15.25 10.23
CA LYS A 150 17.63 15.36 11.58
C LYS A 150 16.18 15.84 11.49
N PRO A 151 15.19 15.03 11.90
CA PRO A 151 13.85 15.52 12.13
C PRO A 151 13.88 16.44 13.36
N GLU A 152 14.07 17.74 13.15
CA GLU A 152 14.26 18.73 14.22
C GLU A 152 13.15 18.65 15.28
N ARG A 153 11.91 18.34 14.86
CA ARG A 153 10.74 18.20 15.74
C ARG A 153 10.72 16.90 16.58
N THR A 154 11.28 15.80 16.07
CA THR A 154 11.31 14.52 16.79
C THR A 154 12.43 14.49 17.81
N VAL A 155 13.59 15.08 17.49
CA VAL A 155 14.72 15.13 18.44
C VAL A 155 14.41 16.06 19.60
N GLU A 156 13.70 17.17 19.36
CA GLU A 156 13.30 18.11 20.41
C GLU A 156 12.29 17.49 21.39
N THR A 157 11.30 16.75 20.87
CA THR A 157 10.33 16.00 21.69
C THR A 157 10.97 14.88 22.51
N LEU A 158 11.94 14.15 21.93
CA LEU A 158 12.68 13.10 22.64
C LEU A 158 13.67 13.67 23.67
N SER A 159 14.22 14.87 23.43
CA SER A 159 15.11 15.56 24.38
C SER A 159 14.37 16.16 25.58
N GLN A 160 13.05 16.34 25.48
CA GLN A 160 12.19 16.83 26.56
C GLN A 160 11.74 15.73 27.53
N VAL A 161 12.03 14.45 27.26
CA VAL A 161 11.78 13.33 28.19
C VAL A 161 13.09 12.72 28.74
N PRO A 162 13.97 13.47 29.42
CA PRO A 162 15.06 12.87 30.17
C PRO A 162 14.51 12.39 31.52
N GLY A 163 14.08 11.13 31.62
CA GLY A 163 13.74 10.54 32.92
C GLY A 163 13.01 9.20 32.97
N ALA A 164 12.35 8.75 31.91
CA ALA A 164 11.46 7.58 31.99
C ALA A 164 12.16 6.20 31.79
N LEU A 165 13.46 6.16 31.51
CA LEU A 165 14.22 4.92 31.31
C LEU A 165 15.40 4.79 32.29
N LYS A 166 15.13 4.89 33.59
CA LYS A 166 15.99 4.27 34.61
C LYS A 166 15.27 3.02 35.14
N PRO A 167 15.70 1.80 34.76
CA PRO A 167 15.26 0.60 35.45
C PRO A 167 15.84 0.63 36.88
N ASN A 168 14.97 0.41 37.87
CA ASN A 168 15.38 0.06 39.23
C ASN A 168 15.58 -1.46 39.30
#